data_AF-A0A941XGH0-F1
#
_entry.id   AF-A0A941XGH0-F1
#
_cell.length_a   1.000
_cell.length_b   1.000
_cell.length_c   1.000
_cell.angle_alpha   90.00
_cell.angle_beta   90.00
_cell.angle_gamma   90.00
#
_symmetry.space_group_name_H-M   'P 1'
#
loop_
_entity.id
_entity.type
_entity.pdbx_description
1 polymer ?
#
loop_
_entity_poly.entity_id
_entity_poly.type
_entity_poly.pdbx_seq_one_letter_code
_entity_poly.pdbx_strand_id
1 'polypeptide(L)' 'AIGGAVGHNPISIIIPCHRVVGSDGSLTGYAGGIPKKVGLLTLEQANMSGLFIPKR' A
#
# COMPACT_ATOMS: atom_id res chain seq x y z
N ALA A 1 15.21 -1.82 -4.57
CA ALA A 1 13.73 -1.84 -4.70
C ALA A 1 13.12 -2.44 -3.45
N ILE A 2 12.49 -1.63 -2.59
CA ILE A 2 11.97 -2.07 -1.28
C ILE A 2 10.56 -2.69 -1.40
N GLY A 3 9.76 -2.23 -2.37
CA GLY A 3 8.36 -2.67 -2.54
C GLY A 3 8.17 -4.16 -2.88
N GLY A 4 9.11 -4.78 -3.59
CA GLY A 4 9.00 -6.20 -3.99
C GLY A 4 9.16 -7.17 -2.81
N ALA A 5 10.08 -6.90 -1.88
CA ALA A 5 10.30 -7.72 -0.69
C ALA A 5 9.14 -7.60 0.32
N VAL A 6 8.51 -6.42 0.34
CA VAL A 6 7.43 -6.06 1.25
C VAL A 6 6.08 -6.65 0.80
N GLY A 7 5.88 -6.85 -0.50
CA GLY A 7 4.69 -7.51 -1.05
C GLY A 7 4.57 -9.00 -0.70
N HIS A 8 5.67 -9.75 -0.60
CA HIS A 8 5.63 -11.20 -0.36
C HIS A 8 5.53 -11.61 1.13
N ASN A 9 5.20 -10.68 2.03
CA ASN A 9 5.22 -10.95 3.46
C ASN A 9 3.88 -11.53 3.96
N PRO A 10 3.85 -12.78 4.49
CA PRO A 10 2.63 -13.38 5.05
C PRO A 10 2.14 -12.68 6.34
N ILE A 11 2.92 -11.74 6.88
CA ILE A 11 2.60 -10.92 8.06
C ILE A 11 2.33 -9.46 7.64
N SER A 12 1.53 -9.25 6.59
CA SER A 12 1.25 -7.96 5.95
C SER A 12 0.51 -6.92 6.82
N ILE A 13 0.13 -7.28 8.04
CA ILE A 13 -0.46 -6.36 9.03
C ILE A 13 0.62 -5.86 10.02
N ILE A 14 1.56 -6.72 10.43
CA ILE A 14 2.64 -6.33 11.36
C ILE A 14 3.76 -5.60 10.60
N ILE A 15 4.06 -6.04 9.38
CA ILE A 15 4.91 -5.28 8.46
C ILE A 15 3.98 -4.32 7.71
N PRO A 16 4.09 -2.98 7.89
CA PRO A 16 3.15 -2.01 7.32
C PRO A 16 3.40 -1.80 5.82
N CYS A 17 3.32 -2.88 5.04
CA CYS A 17 3.54 -2.91 3.61
C CYS A 17 2.54 -2.06 2.83
N HIS A 18 1.35 -1.84 3.40
CA HIS A 18 0.33 -0.93 2.90
C HIS A 18 0.75 0.56 2.97
N ARG A 19 1.78 0.93 3.76
CA ARG A 19 2.31 2.31 3.81
C ARG A 19 3.33 2.62 2.72
N VAL A 20 3.87 1.61 2.02
CA VAL A 20 4.82 1.84 0.93
C VAL A 20 4.05 2.29 -0.30
N VAL A 21 4.30 3.50 -0.79
CA VAL A 21 3.66 4.10 -1.97
C VAL A 21 4.67 4.34 -3.08
N GLY A 22 4.22 4.42 -4.33
CA GLY A 22 5.08 4.83 -5.44
C GLY A 22 5.59 6.26 -5.25
N SER A 23 6.74 6.58 -5.83
CA SER A 23 7.34 7.93 -5.75
C SER A 23 6.43 9.02 -6.34
N ASP A 24 5.48 8.63 -7.17
CA ASP A 24 4.45 9.45 -7.79
C ASP A 24 3.15 9.56 -6.97
N GLY A 25 3.04 8.84 -5.85
CA GLY A 25 1.80 8.74 -5.06
C GLY A 25 0.92 7.55 -5.45
N SER A 26 1.39 6.66 -6.32
CA SER A 26 0.60 5.51 -6.76
C SER A 26 0.46 4.42 -5.68
N LEU A 27 -0.76 3.98 -5.44
CA LEU A 27 -1.10 2.88 -4.55
C LEU A 27 -0.94 1.55 -5.30
N THR A 28 0.30 1.06 -5.36
CA THR A 28 0.67 -0.19 -6.07
C THR A 28 1.37 -1.20 -5.16
N GLY A 29 1.70 -2.39 -5.69
CA GLY A 29 2.67 -3.30 -5.07
C GLY A 29 2.24 -4.00 -3.79
N TYR A 30 0.94 -4.18 -3.55
CA TYR A 30 0.43 -4.81 -2.32
C TYR A 30 -0.21 -6.17 -2.60
N ALA A 31 0.37 -7.24 -2.05
CA ALA A 31 -0.07 -8.61 -2.34
C ALA A 31 -1.46 -8.94 -1.80
N GLY A 32 -1.90 -8.27 -0.73
CA GLY A 32 -3.29 -8.40 -0.25
C GLY A 32 -4.33 -7.73 -1.17
N GLY A 33 -3.90 -7.11 -2.26
CA GLY A 33 -4.75 -6.35 -3.19
C GLY A 33 -4.91 -4.88 -2.77
N ILE A 34 -4.96 -3.99 -3.77
CA ILE A 34 -5.11 -2.55 -3.55
C ILE A 34 -6.33 -2.16 -2.69
N PRO A 35 -7.50 -2.82 -2.80
CA PRO A 35 -8.62 -2.51 -1.92
C PRO A 35 -8.31 -2.70 -0.43
N LYS A 36 -7.56 -3.75 -0.06
CA LYS A 36 -7.15 -3.97 1.33
C LYS A 36 -6.12 -2.95 1.80
N LYS A 37 -5.19 -2.54 0.93
CA LYS A 37 -4.24 -1.45 1.20
C LYS A 37 -4.96 -0.14 1.53
N VAL A 38 -5.95 0.24 0.72
CA VAL A 38 -6.77 1.43 0.95
C VAL A 38 -7.53 1.30 2.27
N GLY A 39 -8.18 0.15 2.52
CA GLY A 39 -8.90 -0.08 3.78
C GLY A 39 -8.00 0.07 5.01
N LEU A 40 -6.78 -0.49 4.99
CA LEU A 40 -5.83 -0.35 6.09
C LEU A 40 -5.36 1.10 6.28
N LEU A 41 -5.03 1.81 5.21
CA LEU A 41 -4.66 3.22 5.29
C LEU A 41 -5.80 4.10 5.85
N THR A 42 -7.04 3.82 5.47
CA THR A 42 -8.22 4.50 6.01
C THR A 42 -8.42 4.21 7.51
N LEU A 43 -8.26 2.95 7.93
CA LEU A 43 -8.35 2.57 9.36
C LEU A 43 -7.27 3.25 10.21
N GLU A 44 -6.09 3.46 9.64
CA GLU A 44 -4.98 4.18 10.29
C GLU A 44 -5.13 5.70 10.25
N GLN A 45 -6.20 6.22 9.64
CA GLN A 45 -6.39 7.65 9.39
C GLN A 45 -5.18 8.28 8.66
N ALA A 46 -4.56 7.53 7.75
CA ALA A 46 -3.45 8.01 6.97
C ALA A 46 -3.88 9.20 6.09
N ASN A 47 -2.96 10.14 5.87
CA ASN A 47 -3.22 11.23 4.95
C ASN A 47 -3.25 10.69 3.51
N MET A 48 -4.45 10.50 2.97
CA MET A 48 -4.68 10.02 1.61
C MET A 48 -4.63 11.12 0.55
N SER A 49 -4.35 12.37 0.94
CA SER A 49 -4.29 13.50 0.03
C SER A 49 -3.11 13.34 -0.92
N GLY A 50 -3.39 13.13 -2.21
CA GLY A 50 -2.38 12.91 -3.25
C GLY A 50 -2.07 11.44 -3.54
N LEU A 51 -2.69 10.48 -2.85
CA LEU A 51 -2.58 9.07 -3.18
C LEU A 51 -3.64 8.67 -4.20
N PHE A 52 -3.26 7.91 -5.23
CA PHE A 52 -4.19 7.46 -6.26
C PHE A 52 -3.96 6.01 -6.65
N ILE A 53 -5.02 5.36 -7.14
CA ILE A 53 -4.92 4.03 -7.74
C ILE A 53 -4.65 4.25 -9.23
N PRO A 54 -3.46 3.88 -9.76
CA PRO A 54 -3.21 4.03 -11.18
C PRO A 54 -4.19 3.16 -11.97
N LYS A 55 -4.89 3.77 -12.93
CA LYS A 55 -5.60 3.01 -13.97
C LYS A 55 -4.54 2.40 -14.88
N ARG A 56 -4.65 1.10 -15.16
CA ARG A 56 -3.86 0.46 -16.22
C ARG A 56 -4.20 1.07 -17.57
#